data_AF-A0A365Y845-F1
#
_entry.id   AF-A0A365Y845-F1
#
_cell.length_a   1.000
_cell.length_b   1.000
_cell.length_c   1.000
_cell.angle_alpha   90.00
_cell.angle_beta   90.00
_cell.angle_gamma   90.00
#
_symmetry.space_group_name_H-M   'P 1'
#
loop_
_entity.id
_entity.type
_entity.pdbx_description
1 polymer ?
#
loop_
_entity_poly.entity_id
_entity_poly.type
_entity_poly.pdbx_seq_one_letter_code
_entity_poly.pdbx_strand_id
1 'polypeptide(L)'
;MLDELLPRALPAHYPHYLVEQGDLLFTRSSLTKTGAGMVAMVHQPTADTLFSGFIIRFRPHPQKCHPHYLLYLLRSPRYRKLLADSALQTNISNVNQDTLGNLSVTIPTMAQQEQIVSALSALDDKIELNIRINTELEALAKTCYHYWFGQYIFPGSLKEQLPEGWHIRQLGTIANTGSGGTPRSSQKSYYENGDIPWINSGELNHPYIATTSNYITESGLNNSSARMFPENTLLMAMYGTTAGKTSLLRIPACTNQAVCAILPHDQEYTYYLKFALETMYPYLTGLRSGSARENLSQDKIRALQIAIPPLRDIRRFNAMVIPLVEQIVNHLWQNEELIKLRDWLLPIMMNDYIKK
;
A
#
# COMPACT_ATOMS: atom_id res chain seq x y z
N MET A 1 -6.91 7.45 -34.68
CA MET A 1 -8.16 8.23 -34.57
C MET A 1 -8.59 8.50 -33.11
N LEU A 2 -7.67 8.36 -32.14
CA LEU A 2 -7.82 8.82 -30.74
C LEU A 2 -6.88 9.99 -30.41
N ASP A 3 -5.82 10.19 -31.21
CA ASP A 3 -4.86 11.30 -31.08
C ASP A 3 -5.41 12.69 -31.47
N GLU A 4 -6.61 12.76 -32.06
CA GLU A 4 -7.30 14.03 -32.37
C GLU A 4 -8.21 14.53 -31.25
N LEU A 5 -8.44 13.72 -30.21
CA LEU A 5 -9.28 14.08 -29.06
C LEU A 5 -8.48 14.55 -27.83
N LEU A 6 -7.15 14.48 -27.89
CA LEU A 6 -6.29 15.08 -26.87
C LEU A 6 -6.04 16.54 -27.23
N PRO A 7 -6.41 17.51 -26.38
CA PRO A 7 -6.16 18.91 -26.64
C PRO A 7 -4.65 19.13 -26.88
N ARG A 8 -4.29 19.54 -28.10
CA ARG A 8 -2.95 19.98 -28.45
C ARG A 8 -2.64 21.25 -27.63
N ALA A 9 -1.66 21.14 -26.71
CA ALA A 9 -1.08 22.24 -25.92
C ALA A 9 -2.07 23.06 -25.06
N LEU A 10 -2.59 22.47 -23.99
CA LEU A 10 -3.41 23.18 -22.97
C LEU A 10 -2.68 24.15 -22.01
N PRO A 11 -1.38 24.03 -21.65
CA PRO A 11 -0.89 24.78 -20.49
C PRO A 11 -0.73 26.28 -20.70
N ALA A 12 -0.37 26.73 -21.91
CA ALA A 12 -0.07 28.15 -22.19
C ALA A 12 -1.29 29.08 -22.07
N HIS A 13 -2.51 28.55 -22.20
CA HIS A 13 -3.75 29.33 -22.13
C HIS A 13 -4.37 29.43 -20.73
N TYR A 14 -3.85 28.69 -19.75
CA TYR A 14 -4.41 28.62 -18.40
C TYR A 14 -3.33 28.78 -17.30
N PRO A 15 -2.54 29.86 -17.32
CA PRO A 15 -1.39 30.03 -16.42
C PRO A 15 -1.78 30.01 -14.93
N HIS A 16 -3.02 30.42 -14.60
CA HIS A 16 -3.53 30.42 -13.23
C HIS A 16 -3.74 29.02 -12.65
N TYR A 17 -3.84 27.99 -13.49
CA TYR A 17 -4.08 26.61 -13.09
C TYR A 17 -2.81 25.77 -13.03
N LEU A 18 -1.66 26.32 -13.44
CA LEU A 18 -0.37 25.66 -13.33
C LEU A 18 0.02 25.47 -11.87
N VAL A 19 0.53 24.27 -11.58
CA VAL A 19 1.13 23.97 -10.28
C VAL A 19 2.65 24.11 -10.37
N GLU A 20 3.22 24.63 -9.30
CA GLU A 20 4.67 24.81 -9.09
C GLU A 20 5.13 23.99 -7.91
N GLN A 21 6.44 23.73 -7.84
CA GLN A 21 7.06 23.13 -6.67
C GLN A 21 6.74 23.96 -5.41
N GLY A 22 6.32 23.28 -4.34
CA GLY A 22 5.91 23.90 -3.09
C GLY A 22 4.45 24.33 -3.03
N ASP A 23 3.69 24.21 -4.12
CA ASP A 23 2.24 24.41 -4.06
C ASP A 23 1.59 23.34 -3.18
N LEU A 24 0.65 23.77 -2.34
CA LEU A 24 -0.18 22.89 -1.52
C LEU A 24 -1.53 22.68 -2.20
N LEU A 25 -1.90 21.42 -2.40
CA LEU A 25 -3.13 20.99 -3.04
C LEU A 25 -4.07 20.40 -1.99
N PHE A 26 -5.26 20.98 -1.88
CA PHE A 26 -6.29 20.55 -0.94
C PHE A 26 -7.42 19.83 -1.65
N THR A 27 -7.82 18.69 -1.10
CA THR A 27 -9.04 17.99 -1.51
C THR A 27 -10.26 18.81 -1.12
N ARG A 28 -11.00 19.30 -2.11
CA ARG A 28 -12.20 20.13 -1.87
C ARG A 28 -13.37 19.32 -1.31
N SER A 29 -13.58 18.12 -1.84
CA SER A 29 -14.77 17.30 -1.62
C SER A 29 -14.39 15.88 -1.21
N SER A 30 -15.06 15.32 -0.21
CA SER A 30 -14.88 13.93 0.19
C SER A 30 -16.16 13.28 0.71
N LEU A 31 -16.26 11.97 0.57
CA LEU A 31 -17.34 11.17 1.15
C LEU A 31 -17.22 11.05 2.68
N THR A 32 -16.04 11.35 3.24
CA THR A 32 -15.81 11.35 4.69
C THR A 32 -15.48 12.76 5.16
N LYS A 33 -15.94 13.11 6.37
CA LYS A 33 -15.66 14.42 6.99
C LYS A 33 -14.16 14.70 7.11
N THR A 34 -13.38 13.67 7.43
CA THR A 34 -11.92 13.77 7.60
C THR A 34 -11.15 13.78 6.28
N GLY A 35 -11.77 13.39 5.17
CA GLY A 35 -11.13 13.42 3.85
C GLY A 35 -11.18 14.80 3.18
N ALA A 36 -12.12 15.66 3.57
CA ALA A 36 -12.17 17.04 3.09
C ALA A 36 -11.03 17.87 3.72
N GLY A 37 -10.41 18.72 2.91
CA GLY A 37 -9.26 19.54 3.31
C GLY A 37 -7.96 18.76 3.56
N MET A 38 -7.86 17.51 3.09
CA MET A 38 -6.59 16.79 3.04
C MET A 38 -5.61 17.52 2.13
N VAL A 39 -4.34 17.60 2.55
CA VAL A 39 -3.31 18.39 1.87
C VAL A 39 -2.14 17.54 1.39
N ALA A 40 -1.74 17.76 0.15
CA ALA A 40 -0.52 17.26 -0.46
C ALA A 40 0.31 18.43 -0.97
N MET A 41 1.62 18.22 -1.12
CA MET A 41 2.52 19.22 -1.67
C MET A 41 3.09 18.73 -3.00
N VAL A 42 3.25 19.66 -3.94
CA VAL A 42 3.91 19.40 -5.21
C VAL A 42 5.42 19.44 -5.00
N HIS A 43 6.09 18.30 -5.14
CA HIS A 43 7.55 18.22 -4.99
C HIS A 43 8.28 18.58 -6.29
N GLN A 44 7.96 17.90 -7.39
CA GLN A 44 8.50 18.19 -8.72
C GLN A 44 7.41 17.91 -9.76
N PRO A 45 6.84 18.94 -10.42
CA PRO A 45 5.93 18.71 -11.53
C PRO A 45 6.69 18.07 -12.69
N THR A 46 6.16 16.97 -13.23
CA THR A 46 6.82 16.16 -14.29
C THR A 46 6.72 16.79 -15.68
N ALA A 47 5.75 17.68 -15.86
CA ALA A 47 5.50 18.50 -17.04
C ALA A 47 4.63 19.70 -16.62
N ASP A 48 4.24 20.55 -17.56
CA ASP A 48 3.22 21.57 -17.33
C ASP A 48 1.91 20.94 -16.82
N THR A 49 1.73 20.99 -15.50
CA THR A 49 0.70 20.24 -14.80
C THR A 49 -0.37 21.22 -14.31
N LEU A 50 -1.64 20.89 -14.58
CA LEU A 50 -2.79 21.67 -14.12
C LEU A 50 -3.52 20.92 -13.00
N PHE A 51 -4.15 21.64 -12.06
CA PHE A 51 -5.02 21.04 -11.06
C PHE A 51 -6.49 21.10 -11.49
N SER A 52 -7.30 20.11 -11.06
CA SER A 52 -8.73 20.03 -11.41
C SER A 52 -9.61 20.92 -10.51
N GLY A 53 -10.85 21.21 -10.93
CA GLY A 53 -11.78 22.07 -10.18
C GLY A 53 -12.23 21.55 -8.79
N PHE A 54 -11.92 20.29 -8.47
CA PHE A 54 -12.15 19.68 -7.15
C PHE A 54 -10.93 19.76 -6.23
N ILE A 55 -9.89 20.49 -6.66
CA ILE A 55 -8.70 20.79 -5.87
C ILE A 55 -8.65 22.30 -5.64
N ILE A 56 -8.26 22.68 -4.41
CA ILE A 56 -7.91 24.06 -4.10
C ILE A 56 -6.39 24.13 -3.99
N ARG A 57 -5.76 25.00 -4.78
CA ARG A 57 -4.32 25.26 -4.71
C ARG A 57 -4.06 26.44 -3.77
N PHE A 58 -3.16 26.25 -2.82
CA PHE A 58 -2.60 27.31 -2.00
C PHE A 58 -1.10 27.43 -2.29
N ARG A 59 -0.64 28.65 -2.58
CA ARG A 59 0.76 28.94 -2.80
C ARG A 59 1.32 29.71 -1.60
N PRO A 60 2.20 29.10 -0.78
CA PRO A 60 2.82 29.79 0.34
C PRO A 60 3.63 30.99 -0.14
N HIS A 61 3.58 32.11 0.60
CA HIS A 61 4.41 33.27 0.30
C HIS A 61 5.88 32.97 0.65
N PRO A 62 6.82 32.99 -0.31
CA PRO A 62 8.18 32.43 -0.12
C PRO A 62 8.96 33.01 1.07
N GLN A 63 8.76 34.31 1.35
CA GLN A 63 9.46 35.01 2.44
C GLN A 63 8.78 34.89 3.81
N LYS A 64 7.54 34.38 3.86
CA LYS A 64 6.75 34.33 5.10
C LYS A 64 6.58 32.91 5.62
N CYS A 65 6.49 31.92 4.72
CA CYS A 65 6.17 30.57 5.11
C CYS A 65 6.86 29.54 4.23
N HIS A 66 7.63 28.66 4.85
CA HIS A 66 8.23 27.51 4.22
C HIS A 66 7.15 26.48 3.85
N PRO A 67 7.05 26.02 2.58
CA PRO A 67 5.97 25.12 2.14
C PRO A 67 5.84 23.84 2.96
N HIS A 68 6.96 23.17 3.28
CA HIS A 68 6.96 21.96 4.12
C HIS A 68 6.48 22.25 5.55
N TYR A 69 6.81 23.42 6.10
CA TYR A 69 6.35 23.78 7.45
C TYR A 69 4.83 23.90 7.45
N LEU A 70 4.26 24.60 6.47
CA LEU A 70 2.82 24.73 6.34
C LEU A 70 2.13 23.38 6.09
N LEU A 71 2.74 22.51 5.29
CA LEU A 71 2.27 21.14 5.08
C LEU A 71 2.18 20.38 6.42
N TYR A 72 3.24 20.41 7.23
CA TYR A 72 3.25 19.76 8.54
C TYR A 72 2.22 20.37 9.50
N LEU A 73 2.15 21.70 9.56
CA LEU A 73 1.17 22.41 10.38
C LEU A 73 -0.26 21.95 10.06
N LEU A 74 -0.60 21.92 8.77
CA LEU A 74 -1.94 21.53 8.29
C LEU A 74 -2.24 20.03 8.46
N ARG A 75 -1.19 19.19 8.50
CA ARG A 75 -1.30 17.76 8.82
C ARG A 75 -1.37 17.46 10.31
N SER A 76 -1.01 18.42 11.16
CA SER A 76 -1.08 18.23 12.62
C SER A 76 -2.51 17.93 13.09
N PRO A 77 -2.69 17.12 14.15
CA PRO A 77 -4.01 16.71 14.62
C PRO A 77 -4.96 17.87 14.91
N ARG A 78 -4.43 18.98 15.45
CA ARG A 78 -5.21 20.19 15.76
C ARG A 78 -5.80 20.82 14.50
N TYR A 79 -4.98 21.08 13.48
CA TYR A 79 -5.45 21.71 12.25
C TYR A 79 -6.29 20.77 11.39
N ARG A 80 -5.98 19.47 11.38
CA ARG A 80 -6.85 18.47 10.74
C ARG A 80 -8.24 18.45 11.38
N LYS A 81 -8.32 18.53 12.71
CA LYS A 81 -9.61 18.63 13.40
C LYS A 81 -10.37 19.91 13.05
N LEU A 82 -9.68 21.07 13.08
CA LEU A 82 -10.30 22.36 12.71
C LEU A 82 -10.85 22.34 11.27
N LEU A 83 -10.09 21.82 10.31
CA LEU A 83 -10.51 21.71 8.91
C LEU A 83 -11.67 20.72 8.73
N ALA A 84 -11.65 19.59 9.43
CA ALA A 84 -12.75 18.64 9.39
C ALA A 84 -14.03 19.25 9.99
N ASP A 85 -13.94 19.94 11.13
CA ASP A 85 -15.09 20.53 11.82
C ASP A 85 -15.69 21.74 11.11
N SER A 86 -14.90 22.45 10.30
CA SER A 86 -15.37 23.54 9.45
C SER A 86 -15.92 23.06 8.10
N ALA A 87 -15.79 21.78 7.76
CA ALA A 87 -16.35 21.22 6.54
C ALA A 87 -17.88 21.06 6.68
N LEU A 88 -18.63 21.67 5.76
CA LEU A 88 -20.08 21.54 5.70
C LEU A 88 -20.45 20.11 5.31
N GLN A 89 -21.37 19.46 6.02
CA GLN A 89 -21.77 18.08 5.74
C GLN A 89 -23.29 17.96 5.56
N THR A 90 -23.70 17.58 4.35
CA THR A 90 -25.03 17.02 4.06
C THR A 90 -24.88 15.55 3.67
N ASN A 91 -24.36 15.25 2.47
CA ASN A 91 -23.96 13.90 2.02
C ASN A 91 -22.49 13.80 1.57
N ILE A 92 -21.89 14.93 1.21
CA ILE A 92 -20.48 15.08 0.85
C ILE A 92 -19.92 16.17 1.74
N SER A 93 -18.76 15.93 2.35
CA SER A 93 -18.07 16.93 3.14
C SER A 93 -17.23 17.81 2.22
N ASN A 94 -17.41 19.13 2.33
CA ASN A 94 -16.76 20.11 1.47
C ASN A 94 -16.02 21.19 2.26
N VAL A 95 -14.85 21.57 1.76
CA VAL A 95 -14.10 22.76 2.19
C VAL A 95 -14.03 23.73 1.01
N ASN A 96 -14.16 25.02 1.26
CA ASN A 96 -14.07 26.07 0.23
C ASN A 96 -12.86 27.00 0.46
N GLN A 97 -12.62 27.91 -0.49
CA GLN A 97 -11.48 28.84 -0.41
C GLN A 97 -11.61 29.78 0.78
N ASP A 98 -12.82 30.23 1.13
CA ASP A 98 -13.05 31.13 2.26
C ASP A 98 -12.74 30.45 3.60
N THR A 99 -13.13 29.19 3.78
CA THR A 99 -12.81 28.40 4.97
C THR A 99 -11.29 28.25 5.14
N LEU A 100 -10.57 27.97 4.06
CA LEU A 100 -9.10 27.88 4.10
C LEU A 100 -8.44 29.24 4.31
N GLY A 101 -8.95 30.28 3.65
CA GLY A 101 -8.42 31.65 3.74
C GLY A 101 -8.63 32.30 5.10
N ASN A 102 -9.69 31.92 5.81
CA ASN A 102 -9.99 32.40 7.17
C ASN A 102 -9.30 31.57 8.27
N LEU A 103 -8.52 30.54 7.91
CA LEU A 103 -7.81 29.73 8.89
C LEU A 103 -6.70 30.56 9.55
N SER A 104 -6.88 30.85 10.84
CA SER A 104 -5.87 31.55 11.62
C SER A 104 -4.72 30.61 11.97
N VAL A 105 -3.51 30.95 11.47
CA VAL A 105 -2.28 30.19 11.71
C VAL A 105 -1.23 31.08 12.36
N THR A 106 -0.56 30.56 13.40
CA THR A 106 0.63 31.20 13.96
C THR A 106 1.84 30.70 13.18
N ILE A 107 2.54 31.63 12.53
CA ILE A 107 3.71 31.31 11.71
C ILE A 107 4.97 31.83 12.45
N PRO A 108 5.88 30.95 12.87
CA PRO A 108 7.12 31.34 13.54
C PRO A 108 8.11 31.95 12.52
N THR A 109 9.27 32.40 13.01
CA THR A 109 10.31 32.96 12.11
C THR A 109 10.78 31.91 11.10
N MET A 110 11.26 32.35 9.93
CA MET A 110 11.76 31.44 8.88
C MET A 110 12.82 30.46 9.41
N ALA A 111 13.74 30.94 10.25
CA ALA A 111 14.77 30.08 10.88
C ALA A 111 14.16 28.97 11.76
N GLN A 112 13.10 29.27 12.52
CA GLN A 112 12.40 28.25 13.32
C GLN A 112 11.64 27.26 12.43
N GLN A 113 11.01 27.74 11.35
CA GLN A 113 10.35 26.87 10.37
C GLN A 113 11.35 25.89 9.74
N GLU A 114 12.54 26.36 9.36
CA GLU A 114 13.61 25.53 8.80
C GLU A 114 14.11 24.46 9.77
N GLN A 115 14.27 24.80 11.05
CA GLN A 115 14.65 23.81 12.08
C GLN A 115 13.61 22.69 12.22
N ILE A 116 12.33 23.06 12.25
CA ILE A 116 11.23 22.09 12.35
C ILE A 116 11.16 21.21 11.10
N VAL A 117 11.24 21.83 9.93
CA VAL A 117 11.21 21.13 8.64
C VAL A 117 12.38 20.16 8.54
N SER A 118 13.60 20.59 8.88
CA SER A 118 14.78 19.73 8.80
C SER A 118 14.65 18.46 9.63
N ALA A 119 14.00 18.52 10.79
CA ALA A 119 13.80 17.35 11.63
C ALA A 119 12.73 16.40 11.08
N LEU A 120 11.57 16.94 10.68
CA LEU A 120 10.45 16.12 10.20
C LEU A 120 10.68 15.59 8.78
N SER A 121 11.26 16.40 7.89
CA SER A 121 11.55 16.00 6.52
C SER A 121 12.60 14.91 6.46
N ALA A 122 13.61 14.92 7.34
CA ALA A 122 14.58 13.83 7.40
C ALA A 122 13.94 12.45 7.64
N LEU A 123 12.84 12.40 8.41
CA LEU A 123 12.09 11.16 8.63
C LEU A 123 11.29 10.77 7.38
N ASP A 124 10.57 11.72 6.77
CA ASP A 124 9.79 11.47 5.54
C ASP A 124 10.70 11.08 4.36
N ASP A 125 11.84 11.75 4.19
CA ASP A 125 12.85 11.49 3.16
C ASP A 125 13.41 10.07 3.31
N LYS A 126 13.65 9.61 4.55
CA LYS A 126 14.09 8.25 4.83
C LYS A 126 13.02 7.21 4.50
N ILE A 127 11.75 7.48 4.82
CA ILE A 127 10.62 6.61 4.46
C ILE A 127 10.51 6.50 2.94
N GLU A 128 10.56 7.62 2.22
CA GLU A 128 10.50 7.64 0.75
C GLU A 128 11.68 6.91 0.12
N LEU A 129 12.90 7.11 0.64
CA LEU A 129 14.08 6.39 0.19
C LEU A 129 13.93 4.87 0.38
N ASN A 130 13.44 4.43 1.55
CA ASN A 130 13.18 3.02 1.82
C ASN A 130 12.12 2.43 0.86
N ILE A 131 11.06 3.17 0.57
CA ILE A 131 10.03 2.75 -0.40
C ILE A 131 10.67 2.56 -1.78
N ARG A 132 11.47 3.51 -2.25
CA ARG A 132 12.17 3.40 -3.55
C ARG A 132 13.13 2.21 -3.58
N ILE A 133 13.94 2.02 -2.55
CA ILE A 133 14.84 0.86 -2.44
C ILE A 133 14.03 -0.44 -2.50
N ASN A 134 12.92 -0.53 -1.77
CA ASN A 134 12.07 -1.73 -1.78
C ASN A 134 11.46 -2.01 -3.15
N THR A 135 11.07 -0.97 -3.91
CA THR A 135 10.60 -1.13 -5.29
C THR A 135 11.66 -1.76 -6.17
N GLU A 136 12.92 -1.29 -6.08
CA GLU A 136 14.04 -1.84 -6.87
C GLU A 136 14.42 -3.26 -6.42
N LEU A 137 14.44 -3.53 -5.12
CA LEU A 137 14.71 -4.88 -4.58
C LEU A 137 13.66 -5.90 -5.03
N GLU A 138 12.38 -5.52 -5.04
CA GLU A 138 11.29 -6.37 -5.53
C GLU A 138 11.40 -6.60 -7.05
N ALA A 139 11.77 -5.58 -7.82
CA ALA A 139 12.02 -5.70 -9.26
C ALA A 139 13.21 -6.64 -9.54
N LEU A 140 14.28 -6.55 -8.75
CA LEU A 140 15.43 -7.44 -8.84
C LEU A 140 15.05 -8.89 -8.49
N ALA A 141 14.31 -9.11 -7.41
CA ALA A 141 13.84 -10.44 -7.01
C ALA A 141 12.97 -11.08 -8.10
N LYS A 142 12.06 -10.31 -8.71
CA LYS A 142 11.29 -10.73 -9.88
C LYS A 142 12.19 -11.06 -11.07
N THR A 143 13.20 -10.25 -11.34
CA THR A 143 14.15 -10.50 -12.43
C THR A 143 14.93 -11.80 -12.22
N CYS A 144 15.39 -12.07 -10.99
CA CYS A 144 15.99 -13.34 -10.62
C CYS A 144 15.03 -14.50 -10.89
N TYR A 145 13.77 -14.39 -10.49
CA TYR A 145 12.77 -15.43 -10.77
C TYR A 145 12.62 -15.68 -12.28
N HIS A 146 12.48 -14.61 -13.07
CA HIS A 146 12.32 -14.74 -14.53
C HIS A 146 13.57 -15.32 -15.20
N TYR A 147 14.77 -14.97 -14.73
CA TYR A 147 16.03 -15.53 -15.25
C TYR A 147 16.10 -17.04 -15.01
N TRP A 148 15.78 -17.50 -13.80
CA TRP A 148 15.86 -18.92 -13.44
C TRP A 148 14.71 -19.75 -14.00
N PHE A 149 13.50 -19.20 -14.05
CA PHE A 149 12.27 -19.97 -14.24
C PHE A 149 11.31 -19.41 -15.30
N GLY A 150 11.56 -18.21 -15.81
CA GLY A 150 10.64 -17.50 -16.72
C GLY A 150 10.39 -18.20 -18.05
N GLN A 151 11.27 -19.12 -18.46
CA GLN A 151 11.09 -19.93 -19.66
C GLN A 151 10.09 -21.08 -19.48
N TYR A 152 9.64 -21.34 -18.24
CA TYR A 152 8.84 -22.51 -17.85
C TYR A 152 7.58 -22.13 -17.07
N ILE A 153 7.07 -20.91 -17.30
CA ILE A 153 5.87 -20.39 -16.62
C ILE A 153 4.63 -21.17 -17.08
N PHE A 154 3.86 -21.66 -16.11
CA PHE A 154 2.60 -22.35 -16.33
C PHE A 154 1.43 -21.62 -15.63
N PRO A 155 0.24 -21.52 -16.25
CA PRO A 155 -0.08 -21.85 -17.64
C PRO A 155 0.30 -20.69 -18.57
N GLY A 156 0.94 -21.00 -19.69
CA GLY A 156 1.36 -19.99 -20.67
C GLY A 156 2.43 -20.47 -21.63
N SER A 157 3.69 -20.49 -21.19
CA SER A 157 4.86 -20.78 -22.02
C SER A 157 5.46 -22.16 -21.74
N LEU A 158 4.62 -23.20 -21.73
CA LEU A 158 5.18 -24.55 -21.92
C LEU A 158 5.71 -24.62 -23.36
N LYS A 159 7.00 -24.33 -23.54
CA LYS A 159 7.73 -24.96 -24.66
C LYS A 159 7.59 -26.46 -24.45
N GLU A 160 7.33 -27.18 -25.53
CA GLU A 160 6.68 -28.50 -25.61
C GLU A 160 7.24 -29.63 -24.73
N GLN A 161 8.33 -29.41 -23.98
CA GLN A 161 8.90 -30.32 -23.00
C GLN A 161 9.42 -29.55 -21.78
N LEU A 162 9.02 -29.97 -20.57
CA LEU A 162 9.62 -29.51 -19.31
C LEU A 162 11.11 -29.91 -19.28
N PRO A 163 12.00 -29.08 -18.69
CA PRO A 163 13.38 -29.47 -18.47
C PRO A 163 13.50 -30.72 -17.61
N GLU A 164 14.64 -31.40 -17.69
CA GLU A 164 14.93 -32.54 -16.85
C GLU A 164 14.79 -32.19 -15.35
N GLY A 165 14.10 -33.03 -14.60
CA GLY A 165 13.86 -32.85 -13.17
C GLY A 165 12.70 -31.91 -12.81
N TRP A 166 12.03 -31.31 -13.80
CA TRP A 166 10.82 -30.51 -13.55
C TRP A 166 9.57 -31.36 -13.57
N HIS A 167 8.61 -31.01 -12.73
CA HIS A 167 7.34 -31.72 -12.62
C HIS A 167 6.16 -30.77 -12.49
N ILE A 168 5.09 -31.00 -13.25
CA ILE A 168 3.82 -30.33 -12.98
C ILE A 168 3.15 -30.99 -11.78
N ARG A 169 2.68 -30.17 -10.84
CA ARG A 169 1.91 -30.59 -9.66
C ARG A 169 0.72 -29.65 -9.46
N GLN A 170 -0.36 -30.18 -8.90
CA GLN A 170 -1.45 -29.34 -8.39
C GLN A 170 -1.02 -28.70 -7.06
N LEU A 171 -1.28 -27.41 -6.88
CA LEU A 171 -0.91 -26.67 -5.68
C LEU A 171 -1.41 -27.36 -4.40
N GLY A 172 -2.64 -27.88 -4.42
CA GLY A 172 -3.24 -28.58 -3.28
C GLY A 172 -2.56 -29.90 -2.89
N THR A 173 -1.65 -30.43 -3.72
CA THR A 173 -0.84 -31.62 -3.42
C THR A 173 0.51 -31.31 -2.78
N ILE A 174 0.98 -30.06 -2.87
CA ILE A 174 2.28 -29.61 -2.38
C ILE A 174 2.17 -28.51 -1.32
N ALA A 175 0.95 -28.03 -1.05
CA ALA A 175 0.67 -27.02 -0.06
C ALA A 175 -0.68 -27.28 0.61
N ASN A 176 -0.73 -27.00 1.91
CA ASN A 176 -1.99 -26.88 2.63
C ASN A 176 -2.61 -25.53 2.32
N THR A 177 -3.93 -25.47 2.25
CA THR A 177 -4.66 -24.21 2.06
C THR A 177 -5.67 -24.01 3.17
N GLY A 178 -5.94 -22.76 3.50
CA GLY A 178 -6.96 -22.38 4.46
C GLY A 178 -7.53 -21.01 4.15
N SER A 179 -8.65 -20.69 4.76
CA SER A 179 -9.22 -19.34 4.77
C SER A 179 -9.39 -18.92 6.22
N GLY A 180 -9.29 -17.62 6.46
CA GLY A 180 -9.67 -17.05 7.75
C GLY A 180 -11.16 -16.68 7.78
N GLY A 181 -11.50 -15.77 8.68
CA GLY A 181 -12.87 -15.38 9.00
C GLY A 181 -12.95 -13.93 9.45
N THR A 182 -14.13 -13.33 9.31
CA THR A 182 -14.40 -11.99 9.81
C THR A 182 -15.19 -12.10 11.11
N PRO A 183 -14.65 -11.66 12.26
CA PRO A 183 -15.46 -11.48 13.46
C PRO A 183 -16.66 -10.56 13.19
N ARG A 184 -17.72 -10.63 14.00
CA ARG A 184 -18.90 -9.80 13.77
C ARG A 184 -18.54 -8.32 13.99
N SER A 185 -18.60 -7.51 12.94
CA SER A 185 -18.28 -6.08 12.99
C SER A 185 -19.17 -5.27 13.93
N SER A 186 -20.39 -5.75 14.21
CA SER A 186 -21.29 -5.16 15.21
C SER A 186 -20.79 -5.32 16.64
N GLN A 187 -19.91 -6.28 16.92
CA GLN A 187 -19.37 -6.54 18.24
C GLN A 187 -18.02 -5.82 18.40
N LYS A 188 -18.07 -4.59 18.92
CA LYS A 188 -16.88 -3.73 19.08
C LYS A 188 -15.76 -4.37 19.90
N SER A 189 -16.10 -5.17 20.91
CA SER A 189 -15.12 -5.87 21.76
C SER A 189 -14.21 -6.87 21.01
N TYR A 190 -14.55 -7.22 19.76
CA TYR A 190 -13.70 -8.06 18.92
C TYR A 190 -12.57 -7.29 18.23
N TYR A 191 -12.60 -5.96 18.26
CA TYR A 191 -11.67 -5.10 17.53
C TYR A 191 -11.04 -4.01 18.42
N GLU A 192 -11.78 -3.48 19.40
CA GLU A 192 -11.26 -2.45 20.30
C GLU A 192 -10.09 -2.98 21.13
N ASN A 193 -8.96 -2.27 21.07
CA ASN A 193 -7.69 -2.66 21.69
C ASN A 193 -7.19 -4.05 21.27
N GLY A 194 -7.49 -4.46 20.03
CA GLY A 194 -6.93 -5.68 19.45
C GLY A 194 -5.42 -5.58 19.25
N ASP A 195 -4.74 -6.70 19.46
CA ASP A 195 -3.30 -6.88 19.33
C ASP A 195 -2.95 -8.05 18.39
N ILE A 196 -3.95 -8.83 17.95
CA ILE A 196 -3.77 -9.93 16.99
C ILE A 196 -3.91 -9.38 15.57
N PRO A 197 -2.85 -9.42 14.73
CA PRO A 197 -2.91 -8.96 13.34
C PRO A 197 -4.00 -9.67 12.53
N TRP A 198 -4.82 -8.93 11.79
CA TRP A 198 -5.92 -9.47 11.01
C TRP A 198 -5.95 -8.88 9.59
N ILE A 199 -5.41 -9.64 8.64
CA ILE A 199 -5.17 -9.20 7.27
C ILE A 199 -6.44 -9.32 6.43
N ASN A 200 -6.82 -8.21 5.79
CA ASN A 200 -7.88 -8.21 4.79
C ASN A 200 -7.33 -8.31 3.35
N SER A 201 -8.19 -8.62 2.39
CA SER A 201 -7.79 -8.76 0.99
C SER A 201 -7.25 -7.49 0.33
N GLY A 202 -7.48 -6.31 0.91
CA GLY A 202 -6.93 -5.03 0.46
C GLY A 202 -5.44 -4.85 0.79
N GLU A 203 -4.96 -5.48 1.87
CA GLU A 203 -3.54 -5.45 2.23
C GLU A 203 -2.68 -6.27 1.26
N LEU A 204 -3.29 -7.18 0.50
CA LEU A 204 -2.61 -7.94 -0.56
C LEU A 204 -2.24 -7.09 -1.79
N ASN A 205 -2.44 -5.77 -1.75
CA ASN A 205 -1.83 -4.85 -2.69
C ASN A 205 -0.32 -4.67 -2.45
N HIS A 206 0.19 -5.11 -1.30
CA HIS A 206 1.61 -5.08 -0.97
C HIS A 206 2.22 -6.48 -1.12
N PRO A 207 3.41 -6.64 -1.73
CA PRO A 207 4.01 -7.97 -1.97
C PRO A 207 4.44 -8.68 -0.67
N TYR A 208 4.71 -7.92 0.39
CA TYR A 208 5.09 -8.42 1.71
C TYR A 208 4.28 -7.71 2.77
N ILE A 209 3.86 -8.46 3.79
CA ILE A 209 3.08 -7.95 4.91
C ILE A 209 3.87 -8.20 6.19
N ALA A 210 4.65 -7.19 6.60
CA ALA A 210 5.43 -7.20 7.83
C ALA A 210 4.72 -6.47 8.98
N THR A 211 3.72 -5.65 8.66
CA THR A 211 3.00 -4.80 9.60
C THR A 211 1.54 -4.69 9.11
N THR A 212 0.61 -4.34 9.99
CA THR A 212 -0.80 -4.11 9.62
C THR A 212 -1.39 -3.02 10.50
N SER A 213 -2.47 -2.39 10.03
CA SER A 213 -3.28 -1.48 10.85
C SER A 213 -4.56 -2.14 11.37
N ASN A 214 -4.80 -3.41 11.01
CA ASN A 214 -6.02 -4.13 11.34
C ASN A 214 -5.73 -5.19 12.39
N TYR A 215 -6.41 -5.07 13.53
CA TYR A 215 -6.23 -5.97 14.66
C TYR A 215 -7.57 -6.46 15.18
N ILE A 216 -7.57 -7.67 15.72
CA ILE A 216 -8.68 -8.26 16.46
C ILE A 216 -8.20 -8.61 17.87
N THR A 217 -9.15 -8.77 18.79
CA THR A 217 -8.85 -9.26 20.15
C THR A 217 -8.84 -10.78 20.19
N GLU A 218 -8.28 -11.36 21.24
CA GLU A 218 -8.38 -12.80 21.53
C GLU A 218 -9.84 -13.28 21.55
N SER A 219 -10.76 -12.46 22.08
CA SER A 219 -12.20 -12.75 22.03
C SER A 219 -12.71 -12.83 20.59
N GLY A 220 -12.28 -11.92 19.71
CA GLY A 220 -12.62 -11.94 18.29
C GLY A 220 -12.09 -13.17 17.57
N LEU A 221 -10.87 -13.61 17.90
CA LEU A 221 -10.28 -14.83 17.35
C LEU A 221 -11.07 -16.07 17.80
N ASN A 222 -11.28 -16.24 19.11
CA ASN A 222 -11.87 -17.45 19.69
C ASN A 222 -13.38 -17.59 19.41
N ASN A 223 -14.08 -16.49 19.10
CA ASN A 223 -15.52 -16.49 18.83
C ASN A 223 -15.86 -16.25 17.35
N SER A 224 -14.91 -16.49 16.44
CA SER A 224 -15.15 -16.42 15.00
C SER A 224 -14.45 -17.56 14.26
N SER A 225 -14.57 -17.56 12.93
CA SER A 225 -13.80 -18.46 12.07
C SER A 225 -12.43 -17.89 11.68
N ALA A 226 -11.99 -16.79 12.31
CA ALA A 226 -10.63 -16.30 12.16
C ALA A 226 -9.65 -17.39 12.61
N ARG A 227 -8.52 -17.49 11.90
CA ARG A 227 -7.51 -18.50 12.17
C ARG A 227 -6.14 -17.89 12.03
N MET A 228 -5.27 -18.27 12.95
CA MET A 228 -3.88 -17.85 13.00
C MET A 228 -3.04 -18.58 11.94
N PHE A 229 -2.29 -17.81 11.13
CA PHE A 229 -1.31 -18.35 10.19
C PHE A 229 0.11 -17.91 10.59
N PRO A 230 1.11 -18.81 10.47
CA PRO A 230 2.49 -18.48 10.81
C PRO A 230 3.13 -17.54 9.78
N GLU A 231 4.25 -16.95 10.15
CA GLU A 231 5.16 -16.27 9.21
C GLU A 231 5.52 -17.20 8.04
N ASN A 232 5.82 -16.61 6.88
CA ASN A 232 6.12 -17.27 5.61
C ASN A 232 4.93 -18.00 4.98
N THR A 233 3.71 -17.71 5.43
CA THR A 233 2.48 -18.12 4.74
C THR A 233 2.27 -17.24 3.50
N LEU A 234 2.00 -17.85 2.36
CA LEU A 234 1.58 -17.14 1.15
C LEU A 234 0.09 -16.83 1.25
N LEU A 235 -0.31 -15.61 0.91
CA LEU A 235 -1.70 -15.18 0.91
C LEU A 235 -2.13 -14.85 -0.51
N MET A 236 -3.30 -15.32 -0.94
CA MET A 236 -3.91 -14.98 -2.22
C MET A 236 -5.33 -14.47 -2.02
N ALA A 237 -5.65 -13.32 -2.60
CA ALA A 237 -7.01 -12.78 -2.57
C ALA A 237 -7.93 -13.59 -3.49
N MET A 238 -9.06 -14.06 -2.96
CA MET A 238 -10.01 -14.91 -3.66
C MET A 238 -11.02 -14.13 -4.51
N TYR A 239 -11.40 -12.92 -4.08
CA TYR A 239 -12.41 -12.13 -4.77
C TYR A 239 -12.27 -10.62 -4.50
N GLY A 240 -13.12 -9.83 -5.13
CA GLY A 240 -13.05 -8.36 -5.11
C GLY A 240 -12.07 -7.79 -6.15
N THR A 241 -11.66 -6.54 -5.92
CA THR A 241 -10.72 -5.79 -6.78
C THR A 241 -9.29 -6.31 -6.68
N THR A 242 -8.96 -7.03 -5.61
CA THR A 242 -7.63 -7.61 -5.38
C THR A 242 -7.53 -9.08 -5.77
N ALA A 243 -8.60 -9.72 -6.27
CA ALA A 243 -8.57 -11.16 -6.55
C ALA A 243 -7.39 -11.56 -7.45
N GLY A 244 -6.70 -12.64 -7.07
CA GLY A 244 -5.49 -13.14 -7.71
C GLY A 244 -4.19 -12.50 -7.20
N LYS A 245 -4.24 -11.35 -6.51
CA LYS A 245 -3.04 -10.75 -5.92
C LYS A 245 -2.50 -11.64 -4.81
N THR A 246 -1.17 -11.71 -4.72
CA THR A 246 -0.45 -12.57 -3.79
C THR A 246 0.50 -11.74 -2.94
N SER A 247 0.64 -12.12 -1.67
CA SER A 247 1.57 -11.51 -0.73
C SER A 247 2.22 -12.58 0.15
N LEU A 248 3.43 -12.30 0.62
CA LEU A 248 4.11 -13.12 1.62
C LEU A 248 3.94 -12.49 3.01
N LEU A 249 3.44 -13.30 3.95
CA LEU A 249 3.25 -12.88 5.33
C LEU A 249 4.58 -12.93 6.10
N ARG A 250 4.96 -11.84 6.74
CA ARG A 250 6.22 -11.66 7.49
C ARG A 250 6.01 -11.37 8.99
N ILE A 251 4.79 -11.59 9.46
CA ILE A 251 4.37 -11.63 10.87
C ILE A 251 3.28 -12.70 11.02
N PRO A 252 3.17 -13.42 12.15
CA PRO A 252 1.98 -14.25 12.37
C PRO A 252 0.71 -13.39 12.28
N ALA A 253 -0.24 -13.75 11.42
CA ALA A 253 -1.49 -13.01 11.25
C ALA A 253 -2.71 -13.91 10.99
N CYS A 254 -3.87 -13.45 11.45
CA CYS A 254 -5.15 -13.97 11.00
C CYS A 254 -5.52 -13.35 9.65
N THR A 255 -6.47 -13.94 8.94
CA THR A 255 -7.00 -13.35 7.69
C THR A 255 -8.52 -13.29 7.72
N ASN A 256 -9.10 -12.49 6.81
CA ASN A 256 -10.53 -12.54 6.52
C ASN A 256 -10.89 -13.69 5.55
N GLN A 257 -12.19 -13.92 5.33
CA GLN A 257 -12.67 -14.98 4.44
C GLN A 257 -12.45 -14.71 2.94
N ALA A 258 -11.88 -13.56 2.58
CA ALA A 258 -11.55 -13.20 1.20
C ALA A 258 -10.10 -13.57 0.83
N VAL A 259 -9.34 -14.13 1.77
CA VAL A 259 -7.93 -14.46 1.61
C VAL A 259 -7.72 -15.95 1.82
N CYS A 260 -7.15 -16.59 0.81
CA CYS A 260 -6.66 -17.97 0.88
C CYS A 260 -5.21 -17.95 1.36
N ALA A 261 -4.96 -18.56 2.51
CA ALA A 261 -3.62 -18.88 2.99
C ALA A 261 -3.12 -20.16 2.32
N ILE A 262 -1.87 -20.16 1.87
CA ILE A 262 -1.19 -21.25 1.16
C ILE A 262 0.12 -21.52 1.91
N LEU A 263 0.23 -22.73 2.46
CA LEU A 263 1.36 -23.18 3.27
C LEU A 263 2.05 -24.34 2.57
N PRO A 264 3.19 -24.11 1.90
CA PRO A 264 3.95 -25.18 1.24
C PRO A 264 4.33 -26.27 2.24
N HIS A 265 4.26 -27.54 1.83
CA HIS A 265 4.72 -28.66 2.66
C HIS A 265 6.22 -28.62 2.91
N ASP A 266 6.98 -28.12 1.92
CA ASP A 266 8.42 -27.85 2.01
C ASP A 266 8.65 -26.34 1.88
N GLN A 267 9.19 -25.74 2.95
CA GLN A 267 9.40 -24.29 3.05
C GLN A 267 10.46 -23.75 2.08
N GLU A 268 11.33 -24.60 1.52
CA GLU A 268 12.28 -24.20 0.48
C GLU A 268 11.56 -23.64 -0.76
N TYR A 269 10.32 -24.07 -1.02
CA TYR A 269 9.54 -23.61 -2.17
C TYR A 269 8.76 -22.32 -1.93
N THR A 270 8.76 -21.75 -0.73
CA THR A 270 7.93 -20.57 -0.38
C THR A 270 8.16 -19.39 -1.33
N TYR A 271 9.42 -18.99 -1.52
CA TYR A 271 9.75 -17.85 -2.38
C TYR A 271 9.46 -18.17 -3.85
N TYR A 272 9.80 -19.37 -4.31
CA TYR A 272 9.47 -19.80 -5.67
C TYR A 272 7.96 -19.72 -5.93
N LEU A 273 7.15 -20.28 -5.02
CA LEU A 273 5.69 -20.27 -5.12
C LEU A 273 5.11 -18.85 -5.04
N LYS A 274 5.69 -17.94 -4.24
CA LYS A 274 5.31 -16.50 -4.26
C LYS A 274 5.37 -15.96 -5.69
N PHE A 275 6.55 -16.02 -6.31
CA PHE A 275 6.75 -15.42 -7.63
C PHE A 275 6.02 -16.18 -8.74
N ALA A 276 5.89 -17.50 -8.62
CA ALA A 276 5.09 -18.30 -9.56
C ALA A 276 3.62 -17.87 -9.54
N LEU A 277 3.02 -17.77 -8.36
CA LEU A 277 1.62 -17.36 -8.21
C LEU A 277 1.39 -15.90 -8.62
N GLU A 278 2.34 -15.00 -8.32
CA GLU A 278 2.30 -13.61 -8.80
C GLU A 278 2.35 -13.53 -10.33
N THR A 279 3.19 -14.34 -10.96
CA THR A 279 3.32 -14.38 -12.43
C THR A 279 2.06 -14.94 -13.09
N MET A 280 1.31 -15.78 -12.39
CA MET A 280 0.00 -16.28 -12.85
C MET A 280 -1.10 -15.21 -12.80
N TYR A 281 -0.89 -14.03 -12.20
CA TYR A 281 -1.93 -13.01 -12.04
C TYR A 281 -2.69 -12.64 -13.33
N PRO A 282 -2.05 -12.42 -14.49
CA PRO A 282 -2.77 -12.16 -15.75
C PRO A 282 -3.66 -13.33 -16.18
N TYR A 283 -3.20 -14.57 -15.97
CA TYR A 283 -4.01 -15.76 -16.24
C TYR A 283 -5.20 -15.86 -15.28
N LEU A 284 -4.98 -15.68 -13.98
CA LEU A 284 -6.02 -15.74 -12.96
C LEU A 284 -7.10 -14.66 -13.16
N THR A 285 -6.70 -13.48 -13.66
CA THR A 285 -7.65 -12.41 -14.01
C THR A 285 -8.35 -12.65 -15.34
N GLY A 286 -7.67 -13.25 -16.33
CA GLY A 286 -8.27 -13.69 -17.59
C GLY A 286 -9.35 -14.77 -17.41
N LEU A 287 -9.21 -15.67 -16.42
CA LEU A 287 -10.28 -16.61 -16.05
C LEU A 287 -11.57 -15.93 -15.57
N ARG A 288 -11.54 -14.63 -15.28
CA ARG A 288 -12.70 -13.85 -14.80
C ARG A 288 -13.40 -13.06 -15.90
N SER A 289 -12.95 -13.09 -17.16
CA SER A 289 -13.47 -12.23 -18.24
C SER A 289 -14.75 -12.74 -18.94
N GLY A 290 -15.59 -13.51 -18.24
CA GLY A 290 -16.94 -13.90 -18.68
C GLY A 290 -18.05 -13.06 -18.02
N SER A 291 -19.29 -13.17 -18.49
CA SER A 291 -20.48 -12.47 -17.96
C SER A 291 -20.78 -12.78 -16.48
N ALA A 292 -20.21 -13.86 -15.94
CA ALA A 292 -20.11 -14.12 -14.51
C ALA A 292 -18.68 -13.88 -14.05
N ARG A 293 -18.45 -12.84 -13.23
CA ARG A 293 -17.18 -12.65 -12.50
C ARG A 293 -17.04 -13.77 -11.46
N GLU A 294 -16.56 -14.94 -11.86
CA GLU A 294 -16.35 -16.03 -10.91
C GLU A 294 -15.23 -15.68 -9.93
N ASN A 295 -15.47 -15.96 -8.66
CA ASN A 295 -14.46 -15.83 -7.61
C ASN A 295 -13.41 -16.95 -7.76
N LEU A 296 -12.17 -16.66 -7.38
CA LEU A 296 -11.14 -17.69 -7.15
C LEU A 296 -11.49 -18.40 -5.84
N SER A 297 -12.28 -19.46 -5.89
CA SER A 297 -12.52 -20.30 -4.72
C SER A 297 -11.22 -20.96 -4.26
N GLN A 298 -11.17 -21.36 -2.99
CA GLN A 298 -10.06 -22.13 -2.46
C GLN A 298 -9.82 -23.42 -3.27
N ASP A 299 -10.88 -24.08 -3.74
CA ASP A 299 -10.75 -25.28 -4.60
C ASP A 299 -10.10 -24.98 -5.94
N LYS A 300 -10.43 -23.85 -6.57
CA LYS A 300 -9.75 -23.41 -7.80
C LYS A 300 -8.27 -23.13 -7.56
N ILE A 301 -7.94 -22.51 -6.43
CA ILE A 301 -6.55 -22.27 -6.03
C ILE A 301 -5.81 -23.60 -5.83
N ARG A 302 -6.42 -24.58 -5.15
CA ARG A 302 -5.84 -25.92 -4.97
C ARG A 302 -5.62 -26.65 -6.29
N ALA A 303 -6.51 -26.45 -7.27
CA ALA A 303 -6.45 -27.08 -8.59
C ALA A 303 -5.43 -26.43 -9.54
N LEU A 304 -4.83 -25.28 -9.17
CA LEU A 304 -3.79 -24.65 -9.99
C LEU A 304 -2.64 -25.62 -10.22
N GLN A 305 -2.30 -25.81 -11.48
CA GLN A 305 -1.14 -26.57 -11.89
C GLN A 305 0.07 -25.64 -11.87
N ILE A 306 1.17 -26.09 -11.27
CA ILE A 306 2.40 -25.33 -11.12
C ILE A 306 3.55 -26.23 -11.57
N ALA A 307 4.44 -25.67 -12.38
CA ALA A 307 5.69 -26.33 -12.73
C ALA A 307 6.64 -26.25 -11.51
N ILE A 308 7.18 -27.39 -11.07
CA ILE A 308 8.03 -27.49 -9.88
C ILE A 308 9.44 -27.83 -10.35
N PRO A 309 10.42 -26.93 -10.17
CA PRO A 309 11.82 -27.17 -10.51
C PRO A 309 12.49 -28.10 -9.48
N PRO A 310 13.66 -28.69 -9.81
CA PRO A 310 14.43 -29.47 -8.85
C PRO A 310 14.94 -28.60 -7.70
N LEU A 311 14.98 -29.19 -6.50
CA LEU A 311 15.38 -28.50 -5.26
C LEU A 311 16.75 -27.81 -5.34
N ARG A 312 17.68 -28.34 -6.14
CA ARG A 312 18.99 -27.71 -6.39
C ARG A 312 18.85 -26.28 -6.91
N ASP A 313 17.95 -26.07 -7.87
CA ASP A 313 17.79 -24.77 -8.53
C ASP A 313 16.99 -23.82 -7.62
N ILE A 314 16.03 -24.34 -6.86
CA ILE A 314 15.34 -23.63 -5.77
C ILE A 314 16.34 -23.07 -4.75
N ARG A 315 17.28 -23.88 -4.27
CA ARG A 315 18.26 -23.43 -3.27
C ARG A 315 19.17 -22.31 -3.80
N ARG A 316 19.59 -22.40 -5.06
CA ARG A 316 20.37 -21.34 -5.71
C ARG A 316 19.56 -20.06 -5.84
N PHE A 317 18.31 -20.17 -6.25
CA PHE A 317 17.37 -19.06 -6.30
C PHE A 317 17.17 -18.41 -4.92
N ASN A 318 16.90 -19.21 -3.89
CA ASN A 318 16.71 -18.77 -2.51
C ASN A 318 17.93 -18.00 -1.99
N ALA A 319 19.15 -18.48 -2.28
CA ALA A 319 20.38 -17.80 -1.87
C ALA A 319 20.51 -16.37 -2.41
N MET A 320 19.91 -16.06 -3.57
CA MET A 320 19.90 -14.69 -4.12
C MET A 320 18.72 -13.87 -3.61
N VAL A 321 17.53 -14.47 -3.49
CA VAL A 321 16.29 -13.71 -3.26
C VAL A 321 16.02 -13.47 -1.78
N ILE A 322 16.33 -14.42 -0.90
CA ILE A 322 16.08 -14.28 0.55
C ILE A 322 16.72 -12.99 1.10
N PRO A 323 18.00 -12.68 0.84
CA PRO A 323 18.60 -11.44 1.35
C PRO A 323 17.88 -10.16 0.89
N LEU A 324 17.38 -10.14 -0.36
CA LEU A 324 16.63 -9.02 -0.90
C LEU A 324 15.30 -8.85 -0.15
N VAL A 325 14.59 -9.96 0.09
CA VAL A 325 13.33 -9.93 0.83
C VAL A 325 13.53 -9.52 2.28
N GLU A 326 14.55 -10.04 2.97
CA GLU A 326 14.84 -9.64 4.35
C GLU A 326 15.16 -8.14 4.43
N GLN A 327 15.86 -7.58 3.44
CA GLN A 327 16.09 -6.14 3.39
C GLN A 327 14.79 -5.34 3.18
N ILE A 328 13.89 -5.82 2.32
CA ILE A 328 12.56 -5.22 2.15
C ILE A 328 11.79 -5.22 3.47
N VAL A 329 11.76 -6.36 4.17
CA VAL A 329 11.07 -6.52 5.45
C VAL A 329 11.65 -5.56 6.49
N ASN A 330 12.97 -5.47 6.62
CA ASN A 330 13.62 -4.54 7.53
C ASN A 330 13.24 -3.08 7.26
N HIS A 331 13.16 -2.68 5.99
CA HIS A 331 12.70 -1.34 5.63
C HIS A 331 11.22 -1.11 5.95
N LEU A 332 10.35 -2.14 5.84
CA LEU A 332 8.94 -2.02 6.22
C LEU A 332 8.80 -1.77 7.74
N TRP A 333 9.53 -2.52 8.57
CA TRP A 333 9.60 -2.28 10.01
C TRP A 333 10.15 -0.89 10.35
N GLN A 334 11.26 -0.51 9.71
CA GLN A 334 11.85 0.81 9.91
C GLN A 334 10.87 1.93 9.55
N ASN A 335 10.12 1.79 8.45
CA ASN A 335 9.13 2.76 8.04
C ASN A 335 7.99 2.89 9.05
N GLU A 336 7.52 1.78 9.63
CA GLU A 336 6.49 1.84 10.68
C GLU A 336 6.96 2.66 11.90
N GLU A 337 8.19 2.40 12.37
CA GLU A 337 8.77 3.13 13.50
C GLU A 337 9.04 4.61 13.18
N LEU A 338 9.51 4.92 11.97
CA LEU A 338 9.69 6.30 11.52
C LEU A 338 8.36 7.05 11.44
N ILE A 339 7.29 6.39 10.97
CA ILE A 339 5.94 6.96 10.95
C ILE A 339 5.46 7.26 12.37
N LYS A 340 5.59 6.31 13.30
CA LYS A 340 5.22 6.51 14.71
C LYS A 340 5.99 7.67 15.33
N LEU A 341 7.31 7.74 15.10
CA LEU A 341 8.16 8.81 15.61
C LEU A 341 7.76 10.18 15.03
N ARG A 342 7.55 10.26 13.72
CA ARG A 342 7.11 11.49 13.05
C ARG A 342 5.76 11.95 13.60
N ASP A 343 4.79 11.05 13.70
CA ASP A 343 3.44 11.39 14.14
C ASP A 343 3.40 11.78 15.63
N TRP A 344 4.33 11.27 16.44
CA TRP A 344 4.56 11.70 17.82
C TRP A 344 5.25 13.07 17.90
N LEU A 345 6.29 13.32 17.10
CA LEU A 345 7.02 14.60 17.07
C LEU A 345 6.17 15.75 16.53
N LEU A 346 5.36 15.47 15.50
CA LEU A 346 4.59 16.48 14.77
C LEU A 346 3.77 17.40 15.70
N PRO A 347 2.88 16.91 16.58
CA PRO A 347 2.13 17.78 17.48
C PRO A 347 3.03 18.52 18.48
N ILE A 348 4.14 17.94 18.93
CA ILE A 348 5.05 18.59 19.89
C ILE A 348 5.71 19.80 19.21
N MET A 349 6.33 19.57 18.06
CA MET A 349 7.04 20.60 17.31
C MET A 349 6.10 21.69 16.77
N MET A 350 4.84 21.36 16.48
CA MET A 350 3.85 22.36 16.06
C MET A 350 3.27 23.15 17.25
N ASN A 351 3.06 22.52 18.42
CA ASN A 351 2.43 23.19 19.57
C ASN A 351 3.35 24.18 20.30
N ASP A 352 4.67 23.95 20.31
CA ASP A 352 5.63 24.82 20.99
C ASP A 352 5.63 26.26 20.46
N TYR A 353 5.14 26.47 19.24
CA TYR A 353 5.04 27.78 18.59
C TYR A 353 3.61 28.31 18.48
N ILE A 354 2.61 27.55 18.95
CA ILE A 354 1.20 27.96 18.98
C ILE A 354 0.84 28.58 20.34
N LYS A 355 1.65 28.37 21.38
CA LYS A 355 1.53 29.11 22.65
C LYS A 355 2.28 30.43 22.57
N LYS A 356 1.61 31.49 22.11
CA LYS A 356 1.83 32.88 22.56
C LYS A 356 0.66 33.75 22.12
#